data_AF-A0A962KI40-F1
#
_entry.id   AF-A0A962KI40-F1
#
_cell.length_a   1.000
_cell.length_b   1.000
_cell.length_c   1.000
_cell.angle_alpha   90.00
_cell.angle_beta   90.00
_cell.angle_gamma   90.00
#
_symmetry.space_group_name_H-M   'P 1'
#
loop_
_entity.id
_entity.type
_entity.pdbx_description
1 polymer ?
#
loop_
_entity_poly.entity_id
_entity_poly.type
_entity_poly.pdbx_seq_one_letter_code
_entity_poly.pdbx_strand_id
1 'polypeptide(L)' 'EEGLHWVSYEDELGVAKALRWRDTENYVFPVPLFSKRVYFNEEINMQQLYAELSAQIADFKRNEVRDSLLKRK' A
#
# COMPACT_ATOMS: atom_id res chain seq x y z
N GLU A 1 -7.79 -9.36 -8.40
CA GLU A 1 -6.39 -8.89 -8.40
C GLU A 1 -6.40 -7.37 -8.22
N GLU A 2 -5.60 -6.83 -7.30
CA GLU A 2 -5.76 -5.45 -6.80
C GLU A 2 -5.20 -4.36 -7.74
N GLY A 3 -4.70 -4.69 -8.94
CA GLY A 3 -4.18 -3.71 -9.90
C GLY A 3 -2.96 -2.92 -9.39
N LEU A 4 -2.21 -3.52 -8.47
CA LEU A 4 -0.95 -3.00 -7.95
C LEU A 4 0.20 -3.48 -8.83
N HIS A 5 1.21 -2.63 -9.03
CA HIS A 5 2.45 -3.03 -9.70
C HIS A 5 3.67 -2.60 -8.88
N TRP A 6 4.75 -3.36 -9.02
CA TRP A 6 6.01 -3.06 -8.34
C TRP A 6 6.66 -1.81 -8.93
N VAL A 7 7.10 -0.91 -8.05
CA VAL A 7 7.90 0.27 -8.38
C VAL A 7 9.09 0.39 -7.43
N SER A 8 10.13 1.08 -7.89
CA SER A 8 11.13 1.65 -6.99
C SER A 8 10.61 3.02 -6.56
N TYR A 9 10.48 3.24 -5.26
CA TYR A 9 10.12 4.51 -4.65
C TYR A 9 11.36 5.10 -4.01
N GLU A 10 11.69 6.35 -4.31
CA GLU A 10 12.86 7.05 -3.79
C GLU A 10 12.41 8.21 -2.90
N ASP A 11 12.92 8.26 -1.67
CA ASP A 11 12.73 9.36 -0.74
C ASP A 11 14.06 9.80 -0.11
N GLU A 12 14.00 10.71 0.85
CA GLU A 12 15.17 11.25 1.56
C GLU A 12 15.98 10.18 2.30
N LEU A 13 15.37 9.02 2.62
CA LEU A 13 16.02 7.90 3.30
C LEU A 13 16.59 6.86 2.33
N GLY A 14 16.23 6.93 1.04
CA GLY A 14 16.79 6.13 -0.04
C GLY A 14 15.74 5.45 -0.92
N VAL A 15 16.15 4.37 -1.59
CA VAL A 15 15.29 3.64 -2.55
C VAL A 15 14.67 2.41 -1.89
N ALA A 16 13.34 2.33 -1.90
CA ALA A 16 12.56 1.20 -1.40
C ALA A 16 11.71 0.55 -2.50
N LYS A 17 11.38 -0.74 -2.34
CA LYS A 17 10.41 -1.43 -3.20
C LYS A 17 9.00 -1.24 -2.65
N ALA A 18 8.11 -0.73 -3.51
CA ALA A 18 6.72 -0.46 -3.18
C ALA A 18 5.78 -1.05 -4.23
N LEU A 19 4.53 -1.25 -3.84
CA LEU A 19 3.42 -1.57 -4.72
C LEU A 19 2.61 -0.29 -4.95
N ARG A 20 2.58 0.20 -6.19
CA ARG A 20 1.82 1.38 -6.58
C ARG A 20 0.48 0.98 -7.17
N TRP A 21 -0.59 1.70 -6.81
CA TRP A 21 -1.87 1.53 -7.46
C TRP A 21 -2.00 2.43 -8.69
N ARG A 22 -2.00 1.81 -9.89
CA ARG A 22 -2.08 2.51 -11.19
C ARG A 22 -1.10 3.69 -11.24
N ASP A 23 -1.50 4.80 -11.84
CA ASP A 23 -0.69 6.02 -11.92
C ASP A 23 -1.00 7.01 -10.77
N THR A 24 -1.56 6.53 -9.66
CA THR A 24 -1.86 7.38 -8.49
C THR A 24 -0.66 7.50 -7.56
N GLU A 25 -0.70 8.41 -6.58
CA GLU A 25 0.32 8.50 -5.53
C GLU A 25 -0.02 7.60 -4.31
N ASN A 26 -0.71 6.48 -4.54
CA ASN A 26 -1.02 5.50 -3.50
C ASN A 26 -0.02 4.34 -3.56
N TYR A 27 0.76 4.21 -2.49
CA TYR A 27 1.83 3.23 -2.36
C TYR A 27 1.61 2.33 -1.14
N VAL A 28 1.89 1.05 -1.31
CA VAL A 28 1.98 0.07 -0.24
C VAL A 28 3.44 -0.37 -0.13
N PHE A 29 3.95 -0.47 1.09
CA PHE A 29 5.35 -0.85 1.36
C PHE A 29 5.40 -2.18 2.13
N PRO A 30 5.34 -3.34 1.44
CA PRO A 30 5.27 -4.64 2.11
C PRO A 30 6.52 -4.93 2.94
N VAL A 31 7.71 -4.61 2.42
CA VAL A 31 8.98 -4.90 3.11
C VAL A 31 9.06 -4.18 4.46
N PRO A 32 8.89 -2.84 4.53
CA PRO A 32 8.79 -2.14 5.82
C PRO A 32 7.71 -2.70 6.75
N LEU A 33 6.55 -3.08 6.19
CA LEU A 33 5.44 -3.63 6.95
C LEU A 33 5.81 -4.96 7.66
N PHE A 34 6.57 -5.83 7.00
CA PHE A 34 7.08 -7.07 7.59
C PHE A 34 8.27 -6.83 8.51
N SER A 35 9.23 -6.00 8.10
CA SER A 35 10.42 -5.67 8.89
C SER A 35 10.06 -5.12 10.26
N LYS A 36 9.03 -4.26 10.34
CA LYS A 36 8.54 -3.73 11.61
C LYS A 36 8.06 -4.84 12.55
N ARG A 37 7.28 -5.79 12.05
CA ARG A 37 6.73 -6.90 12.85
C ARG A 37 7.82 -7.82 13.37
N VAL A 38 8.78 -8.16 12.51
CA VAL A 38 9.95 -8.95 12.91
C VAL A 38 10.74 -8.22 14.00
N TYR A 39 10.98 -6.92 13.82
CA TYR A 39 11.73 -6.11 14.79
C TYR A 39 11.05 -6.05 16.17
N PHE A 40 9.73 -5.91 16.21
CA PHE A 40 8.96 -5.90 17.45
C PHE A 40 8.55 -7.30 17.95
N ASN A 41 9.04 -8.36 17.31
CA ASN A 41 8.73 -9.75 17.63
C ASN A 41 7.21 -10.04 17.68
N GLU A 42 6.47 -9.40 16.78
CA GLU A 42 5.04 -9.61 16.58
C GLU A 42 4.78 -10.89 15.79
N GLU A 43 3.69 -11.60 16.11
CA GLU A 43 3.27 -12.77 15.34
C GLU A 43 2.84 -12.37 13.93
N ILE A 44 3.35 -13.09 12.92
CA ILE A 44 3.03 -12.83 11.52
C ILE A 44 2.05 -13.88 11.01
N ASN A 45 0.75 -13.56 11.09
CA ASN A 45 -0.29 -14.31 10.38
C ASN A 45 -0.44 -13.74 8.96
N MET A 46 0.17 -14.41 7.97
CA MET A 46 0.23 -13.94 6.58
C MET A 46 -1.16 -13.79 5.95
N GLN A 47 -2.09 -14.70 6.25
CA GLN A 47 -3.44 -14.70 5.68
C GLN A 47 -4.24 -13.51 6.20
N GLN A 48 -4.21 -13.30 7.52
CA GLN A 48 -4.87 -12.17 8.15
C GLN A 48 -4.29 -10.85 7.64
N LEU A 49 -2.97 -10.74 7.61
CA LEU A 49 -2.29 -9.53 7.16
C LEU A 49 -2.59 -9.19 5.71
N TYR A 50 -2.64 -10.20 4.84
CA TYR A 50 -3.07 -10.02 3.45
C TYR A 50 -4.51 -9.51 3.37
N ALA A 51 -5.43 -10.09 4.14
CA ALA A 51 -6.83 -9.69 4.15
C ALA A 51 -7.01 -8.24 4.63
N GLU A 52 -6.32 -7.86 5.71
CA GLU A 52 -6.31 -6.49 6.24
C GLU A 52 -5.76 -5.49 5.22
N LEU A 53 -4.64 -5.83 4.58
CA LEU A 53 -4.02 -5.00 3.56
C LEU A 53 -4.94 -4.85 2.34
N SER A 54 -5.59 -5.94 1.91
CA SER A 54 -6.55 -5.93 0.81
C SER A 54 -7.76 -5.05 1.12
N ALA A 55 -8.29 -5.09 2.35
CA ALA A 55 -9.37 -4.21 2.79
C ALA A 55 -8.94 -2.74 2.79
N GLN A 56 -7.78 -2.41 3.34
CA GLN A 56 -7.22 -1.05 3.29
C GLN A 56 -7.01 -0.56 1.84
N ILE A 57 -6.58 -1.47 0.96
CA ILE A 57 -6.43 -1.20 -0.47
C ILE A 57 -7.77 -0.86 -1.10
N ALA A 58 -8.80 -1.66 -0.83
CA ALA A 58 -10.15 -1.40 -1.32
C ALA A 58 -10.68 -0.05 -0.82
N ASP A 59 -10.36 0.35 0.40
CA ASP A 59 -10.81 1.60 1.01
C ASP A 59 -10.17 2.83 0.35
N PHE A 60 -8.84 2.84 0.17
CA PHE A 60 -8.19 3.98 -0.48
C PHE A 60 -8.64 4.14 -1.94
N LYS A 61 -8.90 3.03 -2.65
CA LYS A 61 -9.43 3.08 -4.02
C LYS A 61 -10.77 3.79 -4.08
N ARG A 62 -11.66 3.55 -3.11
CA ARG A 62 -12.96 4.23 -3.06
C ARG A 62 -12.81 5.72 -2.78
N ASN A 63 -11.87 6.10 -1.93
CA ASN A 63 -11.60 7.51 -1.61
C ASN A 63 -11.02 8.26 -2.80
N GLU A 64 -10.07 7.67 -3.53
CA GLU A 64 -9.52 8.26 -4.77
C GLU A 64 -10.58 8.50 -5.85
N VAL A 65 -11.49 7.53 -6.04
CA VAL A 65 -12.62 7.71 -6.96
C VAL A 65 -13.49 8.89 -6.52
N ARG A 66 -13.80 9.01 -5.23
CA ARG A 66 -14.58 10.14 -4.69
C ARG A 66 -13.86 11.48 -4.92
N ASP A 67 -12.57 11.55 -4.62
CA ASP A 67 -11.79 12.78 -4.74
C ASP A 67 -11.65 13.21 -6.21
N SER A 68 -11.53 12.24 -7.14
CA SER A 68 -11.55 12.49 -8.57
C SER A 68 -12.89 13.06 -9.07
N LEU A 69 -14.01 12.68 -8.45
CA LEU A 69 -15.34 13.20 -8.78
C LEU A 69 -15.57 14.61 -8.24
N LEU A 70 -15.03 14.92 -7.06
CA LEU A 70 -15.10 16.26 -6.47
C LEU A 70 -14.25 17.28 -7.26
N LYS A 71 -13.08 16.88 -7.77
CA LYS A 71 -12.21 17.75 -8.60
C LYS A 71 -12.79 18.07 -9.99
N ARG A 72 -13.86 17.41 -10.42
CA ARG A 72 -14.51 17.61 -11.74
C ARG A 72 -15.75 18.52 -11.70
N LYS A 73 -16.15 19.00 -10.53
CA LYS A 73 -17.21 20.01 -10.35
C LYS A 73 -16.60 21.38 -10.17
#